data_AF-J9GCE7-F1
#
_entry.id   AF-J9GCE7-F1
#
_cell.length_a   1.000
_cell.length_b   1.000
_cell.length_c   1.000
_cell.angle_alpha   90.00
_cell.angle_beta   90.00
_cell.angle_gamma   90.00
#
_symmetry.space_group_name_H-M   'P 1'
#
loop_
_entity.id
_entity.type
_entity.pdbx_description
1 polymer ?
#
loop_
_entity_poly.entity_id
_entity_poly.type
_entity_poly.pdbx_seq_one_letter_code
_entity_poly.pdbx_strand_id
1 'polypeptide(L)'
;MQTQTDELLFEGKLETLLCECHRVFDPLNQQFWAQAEPTAEAYPLTLSSYQRSIQEGLLMHALFRRITAPIAKQLPDFRPLHLLREMEQEALAQYLQDLGTLTDTLHYSNVGYDTLPLALEAYEKTASSLEGILKLTLVLDALPRFFYRYVDASLCEHLLDQLKFTGECYSDLSISCTGLEQLLPLFVQEMRGVLDDVINELHLEEEE
;
A
#
# COMPACT_ATOMS: atom_id res chain seq x y z
N MET A 1 -33.46 -5.14 10.00
CA MET A 1 -33.66 -5.72 8.66
C MET A 1 -32.88 -4.99 7.59
N GLN A 2 -32.66 -3.66 7.68
CA GLN A 2 -31.84 -2.92 6.70
C GLN A 2 -30.34 -3.28 6.75
N THR A 3 -29.76 -3.36 7.95
CA THR A 3 -28.31 -3.60 8.16
C THR A 3 -27.75 -4.90 7.58
N GLN A 4 -28.56 -5.96 7.47
CA GLN A 4 -28.09 -7.26 7.01
C GLN A 4 -27.99 -7.34 5.48
N THR A 5 -28.71 -6.46 4.77
CA THR A 5 -28.71 -6.39 3.31
C THR A 5 -27.53 -5.55 2.83
N ASP A 6 -27.21 -4.49 3.57
CA ASP A 6 -26.05 -3.62 3.29
C ASP A 6 -24.71 -4.35 3.51
N GLU A 7 -24.64 -5.24 4.52
CA GLU A 7 -23.46 -6.05 4.86
C GLU A 7 -23.16 -7.11 3.79
N LEU A 8 -24.18 -7.84 3.31
CA LEU A 8 -24.05 -8.81 2.21
C LEU A 8 -23.67 -8.14 0.87
N LEU A 9 -24.19 -6.93 0.64
CA LEU A 9 -23.88 -6.14 -0.55
C LEU A 9 -22.41 -5.68 -0.52
N PHE A 10 -21.87 -5.33 0.64
CA PHE A 10 -20.46 -4.96 0.79
C PHE A 10 -19.51 -6.15 0.69
N GLU A 11 -19.81 -7.29 1.32
CA GLU A 11 -18.98 -8.49 1.23
C GLU A 11 -18.83 -8.93 -0.24
N GLY A 12 -19.93 -8.95 -1.01
CA GLY A 12 -19.88 -9.21 -2.44
C GLY A 12 -19.06 -8.16 -3.22
N LYS A 13 -19.18 -6.88 -2.86
CA LYS A 13 -18.39 -5.76 -3.45
C LYS A 13 -16.89 -5.93 -3.23
N LEU A 14 -16.49 -6.34 -2.03
CA LEU A 14 -15.10 -6.53 -1.65
C LEU A 14 -14.49 -7.75 -2.34
N GLU A 15 -15.23 -8.86 -2.40
CA GLU A 15 -14.80 -10.07 -3.09
C GLU A 15 -14.59 -9.84 -4.59
N THR A 16 -15.50 -9.14 -5.26
CA THR A 16 -15.36 -8.77 -6.68
C THR A 16 -14.14 -7.88 -6.91
N LEU A 17 -13.95 -6.85 -6.08
CA LEU A 17 -12.77 -5.99 -6.14
C LEU A 17 -11.46 -6.78 -6.01
N LEU A 18 -11.37 -7.66 -5.02
CA LEU A 18 -10.17 -8.49 -4.80
C LEU A 18 -9.93 -9.46 -5.96
N CYS A 19 -10.98 -10.06 -6.52
CA CYS A 19 -10.87 -10.92 -7.70
C CYS A 19 -10.31 -10.17 -8.91
N GLU A 20 -10.81 -8.96 -9.18
CA GLU A 20 -10.33 -8.13 -10.29
C GLU A 20 -8.90 -7.64 -10.09
N CYS A 21 -8.54 -7.26 -8.86
CA CYS A 21 -7.14 -6.97 -8.50
C CYS A 21 -6.23 -8.16 -8.80
N HIS A 22 -6.59 -9.35 -8.33
CA HIS A 22 -5.80 -10.56 -8.53
C HIS A 22 -5.71 -10.90 -10.02
N ARG A 23 -6.79 -10.80 -10.78
CA ARG A 23 -6.78 -11.01 -12.23
C ARG A 23 -5.80 -10.09 -12.96
N VAL A 24 -5.75 -8.81 -12.58
CA VAL A 24 -4.87 -7.82 -13.21
C VAL A 24 -3.41 -8.05 -12.81
N PHE A 25 -3.15 -8.26 -11.52
CA PHE A 25 -1.78 -8.24 -10.99
C PHE A 25 -1.12 -9.62 -10.81
N ASP A 26 -1.87 -10.72 -10.67
CA ASP A 26 -1.31 -12.08 -10.47
C ASP A 26 -0.44 -12.57 -11.64
N PRO A 27 -0.87 -12.47 -12.91
CA PRO A 27 -0.06 -12.99 -14.03
C PRO A 27 1.29 -12.27 -14.12
N LEU A 28 1.31 -10.99 -13.76
CA LEU A 28 2.49 -10.15 -13.75
C LEU A 28 3.41 -10.46 -12.58
N ASN A 29 2.83 -10.70 -11.40
CA ASN A 29 3.58 -11.14 -10.23
C ASN A 29 4.20 -12.53 -10.47
N GLN A 30 3.48 -13.45 -11.11
CA GLN A 30 4.01 -14.76 -11.51
C GLN A 30 5.16 -14.64 -12.51
N GLN A 31 5.08 -13.71 -13.46
CA GLN A 31 6.20 -13.43 -14.37
C GLN A 31 7.41 -12.85 -13.64
N PHE A 32 7.19 -11.95 -12.67
CA PHE A 32 8.24 -11.42 -11.81
C PHE A 32 8.90 -12.53 -10.99
N TRP A 33 8.13 -13.36 -10.28
CA TRP A 33 8.65 -14.48 -9.49
C TRP A 33 9.25 -15.61 -10.32
N ALA A 34 8.84 -15.76 -11.59
CA ALA A 34 9.47 -16.71 -12.51
C ALA A 34 10.83 -16.21 -13.04
N GLN A 35 11.06 -14.89 -13.02
CA GLN A 35 12.31 -14.24 -13.44
C GLN A 35 13.23 -13.92 -12.26
N ALA A 36 12.67 -13.68 -11.07
CA ALA A 36 13.39 -13.70 -9.82
C ALA A 36 13.90 -15.13 -9.62
N GLU A 37 15.21 -15.33 -9.59
CA GLU A 37 15.77 -16.66 -9.35
C GLU A 37 15.12 -17.27 -8.10
N PRO A 38 14.56 -18.48 -8.17
CA PRO A 38 14.00 -19.13 -7.01
C PRO A 38 15.18 -19.57 -6.13
N THR A 39 15.70 -18.70 -5.28
CA THR A 39 16.48 -19.17 -4.14
C THR A 39 15.50 -19.73 -3.12
N ALA A 40 15.07 -20.97 -3.40
CA ALA A 40 14.29 -21.83 -2.51
C ALA A 40 15.14 -22.38 -1.34
N GLU A 41 16.38 -21.92 -1.19
CA GLU A 41 17.12 -22.03 0.06
C GLU A 41 16.90 -20.73 0.80
N ALA A 42 16.32 -20.84 2.00
CA ALA A 42 16.18 -19.78 3.00
C ALA A 42 17.15 -18.64 2.74
N TYR A 43 16.63 -17.45 2.38
CA TYR A 43 17.40 -16.22 2.13
C TYR A 43 18.70 -16.31 2.95
N PRO A 44 19.88 -16.53 2.33
CA PRO A 44 21.09 -16.43 3.12
C PRO A 44 21.05 -15.00 3.62
N LEU A 45 20.94 -14.84 4.95
CA LEU A 45 20.92 -13.57 5.67
C LEU A 45 22.29 -12.91 5.51
N THR A 46 22.65 -12.59 4.26
CA THR A 46 23.75 -11.73 3.92
C THR A 46 23.31 -10.32 4.27
N LEU A 47 24.23 -9.52 4.80
CA LEU A 47 23.92 -8.13 5.13
C LEU A 47 23.30 -7.37 3.93
N SER A 48 23.73 -7.69 2.71
CA SER A 48 23.21 -7.12 1.46
C SER A 48 21.76 -7.53 1.13
N SER A 49 21.37 -8.79 1.36
CA SER A 49 19.99 -9.25 1.11
C SER A 49 19.02 -8.71 2.17
N TYR A 50 19.47 -8.60 3.42
CA TYR A 50 18.75 -7.94 4.50
C TYR A 50 18.59 -6.43 4.26
N GLN A 51 19.66 -5.75 3.85
CA GLN A 51 19.62 -4.32 3.49
C GLN A 51 18.71 -4.05 2.30
N ARG A 52 18.73 -4.89 1.26
CA ARG A 52 17.79 -4.79 0.12
C ARG A 52 16.33 -4.90 0.60
N SER A 53 16.02 -5.86 1.47
CA SER A 53 14.67 -6.01 2.02
C SER A 53 14.21 -4.79 2.81
N ILE A 54 15.12 -4.17 3.58
CA ILE A 54 14.84 -2.91 4.30
C ILE A 54 14.59 -1.76 3.32
N GLN A 55 15.43 -1.64 2.29
CA GLN A 55 15.36 -0.58 1.29
C GLN A 55 14.08 -0.64 0.45
N GLU A 56 13.73 -1.83 -0.04
CA GLU A 56 12.47 -2.07 -0.76
C GLU A 56 11.27 -1.79 0.13
N GLY A 57 11.30 -2.25 1.39
CA GLY A 57 10.28 -1.95 2.39
C GLY A 57 10.10 -0.44 2.60
N LEU A 58 11.19 0.30 2.76
CA LEU A 58 11.15 1.77 2.91
C LEU A 58 10.50 2.47 1.71
N LEU A 59 10.88 2.10 0.48
CA LEU A 59 10.26 2.69 -0.71
C LEU A 59 8.77 2.33 -0.83
N MET A 60 8.37 1.11 -0.45
CA MET A 60 6.95 0.74 -0.37
C MET A 60 6.19 1.61 0.64
N HIS A 61 6.74 1.82 1.84
CA HIS A 61 6.15 2.73 2.84
C HIS A 61 6.05 4.17 2.32
N ALA A 62 7.09 4.66 1.65
CA ALA A 62 7.07 5.99 1.05
C ALA A 62 5.97 6.12 -0.01
N LEU A 63 5.81 5.11 -0.87
CA LEU A 63 4.74 5.06 -1.87
C LEU A 63 3.35 4.99 -1.24
N PHE A 64 3.14 4.08 -0.29
CA PHE A 64 1.86 3.96 0.42
C PHE A 64 1.45 5.28 1.03
N ARG A 65 2.34 5.96 1.76
CA ARG A 65 2.05 7.24 2.40
C ARG A 65 1.63 8.31 1.39
N ARG A 66 2.24 8.33 0.20
CA ARG A 66 1.89 9.28 -0.88
C ARG A 66 0.52 8.94 -1.47
N ILE A 67 0.28 7.67 -1.77
CA ILE A 67 -0.97 7.17 -2.38
C ILE A 67 -2.16 7.36 -1.43
N THR A 68 -2.00 7.05 -0.15
CA THR A 68 -3.09 7.08 0.83
C THR A 68 -3.35 8.48 1.40
N ALA A 69 -2.55 9.49 1.07
CA ALA A 69 -2.73 10.85 1.57
C ALA A 69 -4.12 11.46 1.25
N PRO A 70 -4.65 11.36 0.01
CA PRO A 70 -6.03 11.77 -0.28
C PRO A 70 -7.10 10.83 0.32
N ILE A 71 -6.79 9.56 0.59
CA ILE A 71 -7.72 8.58 1.17
C ILE A 71 -7.91 8.83 2.67
N ALA A 72 -6.83 9.17 3.38
CA ALA A 72 -6.86 9.52 4.80
C ALA A 72 -7.79 10.72 5.10
N LYS A 73 -8.00 11.61 4.12
CA LYS A 73 -8.96 12.72 4.22
C LYS A 73 -10.42 12.28 4.07
N GLN A 74 -10.67 11.18 3.37
CA GLN A 74 -12.00 10.56 3.22
C GLN A 74 -12.36 9.68 4.43
N LEU A 75 -11.36 9.18 5.16
CA LEU A 75 -11.51 8.35 6.35
C LEU A 75 -10.92 9.05 7.59
N PRO A 76 -11.41 10.26 7.99
CA PRO A 76 -10.82 11.03 9.07
C PRO A 76 -10.88 10.31 10.43
N ASP A 77 -11.89 9.47 10.64
CA ASP A 77 -12.10 8.75 11.91
C ASP A 77 -11.44 7.36 11.94
N PHE A 78 -10.84 6.90 10.83
CA PHE A 78 -10.18 5.61 10.75
C PHE A 78 -8.76 5.67 11.34
N ARG A 79 -8.69 5.69 12.68
CA ARG A 79 -7.44 5.77 13.46
C ARG A 79 -6.34 4.78 13.04
N PRO A 80 -6.63 3.51 12.70
CA PRO A 80 -5.59 2.57 12.27
C PRO A 80 -4.76 3.06 11.08
N LEU A 81 -5.39 3.68 10.08
CA LEU A 81 -4.67 4.24 8.92
C LEU A 81 -3.76 5.41 9.33
N HIS A 82 -4.24 6.30 10.21
CA HIS A 82 -3.44 7.43 10.67
C HIS A 82 -2.23 6.97 11.48
N LEU A 83 -2.41 6.00 12.38
CA LEU A 83 -1.33 5.42 13.17
C LEU A 83 -0.26 4.76 12.29
N LEU A 84 -0.68 3.95 11.30
CA LEU A 84 0.26 3.35 10.36
C LEU A 84 1.08 4.42 9.63
N ARG A 85 0.42 5.48 9.14
CA ARG A 85 1.10 6.59 8.44
C ARG A 85 2.10 7.34 9.32
N GLU A 86 1.83 7.45 10.63
CA GLU A 86 2.78 8.03 11.59
C GLU A 86 4.01 7.13 11.78
N MET A 87 3.80 5.83 11.92
CA MET A 87 4.88 4.84 12.06
C MET A 87 5.76 4.78 10.80
N GLU A 88 5.16 4.85 9.62
CA GLU A 88 5.90 4.94 8.35
C GLU A 88 6.77 6.18 8.27
N GLN A 89 6.24 7.32 8.71
CA GLN A 89 6.98 8.57 8.76
C GLN A 89 8.16 8.49 9.72
N GLU A 90 7.99 7.81 10.86
CA GLU A 90 9.06 7.54 11.79
C GLU A 90 10.12 6.61 11.18
N ALA A 91 9.72 5.50 10.56
CA ALA A 91 10.65 4.55 9.91
C ALA A 91 11.51 5.25 8.85
N LEU A 92 10.89 6.03 7.97
CA LEU A 92 11.58 6.75 6.92
C LEU A 92 12.55 7.81 7.48
N ALA A 93 12.17 8.47 8.58
CA ALA A 93 13.04 9.43 9.27
C ALA A 93 14.25 8.76 9.92
N GLN A 94 14.04 7.59 10.53
CA GLN A 94 15.09 6.79 11.15
C GLN A 94 16.09 6.27 10.12
N TYR A 95 15.64 5.86 8.93
CA TYR A 95 16.52 5.42 7.85
C TYR A 95 17.50 6.51 7.40
N LEU A 96 17.00 7.73 7.15
CA LEU A 96 17.87 8.82 6.71
C LEU A 96 18.86 9.30 7.78
N GLN A 97 18.49 9.18 9.05
CA GLN A 97 19.35 9.56 10.17
C GLN A 97 20.28 8.42 10.60
N ASP A 98 20.25 7.28 9.89
CA ASP A 98 21.01 6.06 10.22
C ASP A 98 20.81 5.63 11.69
N LEU A 99 19.55 5.69 12.15
CA LEU A 99 19.19 5.33 13.52
C LEU A 99 19.06 3.81 13.67
N GLY A 100 19.71 3.26 14.71
CA GLY A 100 19.73 1.82 14.97
C GLY A 100 18.38 1.18 15.32
N THR A 101 17.33 1.97 15.53
CA THR A 101 15.96 1.50 15.83
C THR A 101 15.12 1.23 14.58
N LEU A 102 15.65 1.52 13.38
CA LEU A 102 14.92 1.41 12.11
C LEU A 102 14.25 0.04 11.92
N THR A 103 14.96 -1.03 12.28
CA THR A 103 14.48 -2.40 12.12
C THR A 103 13.21 -2.64 12.94
N ASP A 104 13.15 -2.12 14.17
CA ASP A 104 11.98 -2.30 15.03
C ASP A 104 10.79 -1.51 14.48
N THR A 105 11.01 -0.26 14.05
CA THR A 105 9.93 0.57 13.50
C THR A 105 9.39 0.02 12.18
N LEU A 106 10.25 -0.53 11.31
CA LEU A 106 9.82 -1.24 10.10
C LEU A 106 9.05 -2.53 10.44
N HIS A 107 9.50 -3.29 11.43
CA HIS A 107 8.78 -4.48 11.88
C HIS A 107 7.36 -4.14 12.32
N TYR A 108 7.20 -3.12 13.17
CA TYR A 108 5.86 -2.71 13.61
C TYR A 108 5.02 -2.12 12.47
N SER A 109 5.64 -1.42 11.52
CA SER A 109 4.93 -0.93 10.32
C SER A 109 4.38 -2.09 9.52
N ASN A 110 5.18 -3.14 9.28
CA ASN A 110 4.75 -4.35 8.58
C ASN A 110 3.60 -5.07 9.29
N VAL A 111 3.66 -5.19 10.63
CA VAL A 111 2.53 -5.71 11.43
C VAL A 111 1.28 -4.84 11.23
N GLY A 112 1.45 -3.53 11.08
CA GLY A 112 0.38 -2.62 10.72
C GLY A 112 -0.27 -2.96 9.37
N TYR A 113 0.51 -3.28 8.34
CA TYR A 113 -0.04 -3.73 7.04
C TYR A 113 -0.84 -5.03 7.15
N ASP A 114 -0.36 -5.99 7.95
CA ASP A 114 -1.05 -7.27 8.15
C ASP A 114 -2.38 -7.12 8.91
N THR A 115 -2.45 -6.13 9.80
CA THR A 115 -3.62 -5.91 10.67
C THR A 115 -4.61 -4.89 10.11
N LEU A 116 -4.20 -4.02 9.19
CA LEU A 116 -5.05 -2.97 8.63
C LEU A 116 -6.29 -3.50 7.90
N PRO A 117 -6.24 -4.60 7.10
CA PRO A 117 -7.42 -5.19 6.48
C PRO A 117 -8.48 -5.61 7.51
N LEU A 118 -8.07 -6.26 8.60
CA LEU A 118 -8.97 -6.68 9.68
C LEU A 118 -9.60 -5.47 10.38
N ALA A 119 -8.81 -4.41 10.58
CA ALA A 119 -9.31 -3.18 11.17
C ALA A 119 -10.30 -2.46 10.24
N LEU A 120 -10.09 -2.55 8.93
CA LEU A 120 -10.95 -1.95 7.91
C LEU A 120 -12.30 -2.66 7.83
N GLU A 121 -12.31 -3.99 7.86
CA GLU A 121 -13.53 -4.82 7.96
C GLU A 121 -14.34 -4.47 9.21
N ALA A 122 -13.68 -4.29 10.36
CA ALA A 122 -14.35 -3.87 11.59
C ALA A 122 -14.89 -2.42 11.50
N TYR A 123 -14.19 -1.53 10.79
CA TYR A 123 -14.55 -0.11 10.66
C TYR A 123 -15.73 0.11 9.71
N GLU A 124 -15.85 -0.73 8.68
CA GLU A 124 -16.89 -0.71 7.65
C GLU A 124 -18.28 -0.43 8.22
N LYS A 125 -18.66 -1.14 9.29
CA LYS A 125 -19.99 -1.05 9.93
C LYS A 125 -20.34 0.34 10.44
N THR A 126 -19.35 1.20 10.58
CA THR A 126 -19.47 2.56 11.13
C THR A 126 -18.94 3.63 10.18
N ALA A 127 -18.44 3.24 9.01
CA ALA A 127 -17.74 4.12 8.11
C ALA A 127 -18.70 5.08 7.40
N SER A 128 -18.21 6.30 7.20
CA SER A 128 -18.96 7.36 6.50
C SER A 128 -18.70 7.37 4.98
N SER A 129 -17.75 6.57 4.49
CA SER A 129 -17.36 6.53 3.08
C SER A 129 -16.97 5.12 2.64
N LEU A 130 -17.88 4.47 1.91
CA LEU A 130 -17.63 3.20 1.24
C LEU A 130 -16.51 3.33 0.20
N GLU A 131 -16.50 4.42 -0.57
CA GLU A 131 -15.49 4.69 -1.59
C GLU A 131 -14.07 4.77 -0.99
N GLY A 132 -13.91 5.39 0.17
CA GLY A 132 -12.64 5.45 0.88
C GLY A 132 -12.15 4.07 1.33
N ILE A 133 -13.05 3.21 1.78
CA ILE A 133 -12.75 1.82 2.17
C ILE A 133 -12.31 0.99 0.96
N LEU A 134 -13.06 1.05 -0.14
CA LEU A 134 -12.73 0.31 -1.36
C LEU A 134 -11.37 0.75 -1.91
N LYS A 135 -11.11 2.06 -1.97
CA LYS A 135 -9.80 2.61 -2.37
C LYS A 135 -8.68 2.14 -1.46
N LEU A 136 -8.87 2.14 -0.14
CA LEU A 136 -7.83 1.70 0.79
C LEU A 136 -7.54 0.20 0.64
N THR A 137 -8.58 -0.63 0.55
CA THR A 137 -8.47 -2.08 0.31
C THR A 137 -7.69 -2.35 -0.97
N LEU A 138 -8.10 -1.69 -2.05
CA LEU A 138 -7.47 -1.78 -3.35
C LEU A 138 -5.97 -1.41 -3.26
N VAL A 139 -5.62 -0.32 -2.57
CA VAL A 139 -4.21 0.05 -2.33
C VAL A 139 -3.44 -1.01 -1.55
N LEU A 140 -4.03 -1.58 -0.49
CA LEU A 140 -3.37 -2.59 0.34
C LEU A 140 -3.06 -3.87 -0.46
N ASP A 141 -3.98 -4.30 -1.32
CA ASP A 141 -3.77 -5.49 -2.15
C ASP A 141 -2.78 -5.22 -3.31
N ALA A 142 -2.96 -4.12 -4.04
CA ALA A 142 -2.24 -3.89 -5.29
C ALA A 142 -0.84 -3.27 -5.11
N LEU A 143 -0.58 -2.51 -4.04
CA LEU A 143 0.67 -1.78 -3.88
C LEU A 143 1.92 -2.67 -3.91
N PRO A 144 2.00 -3.78 -3.15
CA PRO A 144 3.17 -4.65 -3.22
C PRO A 144 3.41 -5.19 -4.63
N ARG A 145 2.33 -5.60 -5.31
CA ARG A 145 2.37 -6.17 -6.67
C ARG A 145 2.83 -5.14 -7.69
N PHE A 146 2.33 -3.91 -7.60
CA PHE A 146 2.77 -2.80 -8.42
C PHE A 146 4.25 -2.47 -8.18
N PHE A 147 4.66 -2.41 -6.91
CA PHE A 147 6.04 -2.09 -6.56
C PHE A 147 7.02 -3.08 -7.20
N TYR A 148 6.82 -4.38 -6.98
CA TYR A 148 7.71 -5.40 -7.54
C TYR A 148 7.65 -5.49 -9.07
N ARG A 149 6.54 -5.09 -9.69
CA ARG A 149 6.44 -5.03 -11.16
C ARG A 149 7.31 -3.93 -11.78
N TYR A 150 7.34 -2.75 -11.17
CA TYR A 150 7.91 -1.55 -11.78
C TYR A 150 9.25 -1.13 -11.17
N VAL A 151 9.57 -1.61 -9.98
CA VAL A 151 10.79 -1.23 -9.25
C VAL A 151 11.75 -2.41 -9.22
N ASP A 152 12.63 -2.46 -10.21
CA ASP A 152 13.78 -3.37 -10.19
C ASP A 152 14.88 -2.87 -9.23
N ALA A 153 15.90 -3.69 -9.03
CA ALA A 153 17.02 -3.36 -8.14
C ALA A 153 17.74 -2.06 -8.49
N SER A 154 17.96 -1.79 -9.79
CA SER A 154 18.67 -0.59 -10.23
C SER A 154 17.81 0.65 -10.03
N LEU A 155 16.51 0.55 -10.28
CA LEU A 155 15.57 1.63 -10.02
C LEU A 155 15.40 1.85 -8.52
N CYS A 156 15.37 0.80 -7.70
CA CYS A 156 15.31 0.88 -6.25
C CYS A 156 16.46 1.74 -5.70
N GLU A 157 17.70 1.42 -6.05
CA GLU A 157 18.89 2.22 -5.66
C GLU A 157 18.74 3.68 -6.10
N HIS A 158 18.33 3.91 -7.34
CA HIS A 158 18.13 5.27 -7.88
C HIS A 158 17.02 6.06 -7.18
N LEU A 159 15.94 5.39 -6.74
CA LEU A 159 14.84 6.01 -6.01
C LEU A 159 15.24 6.38 -4.59
N LEU A 160 16.08 5.56 -3.94
CA LEU A 160 16.62 5.86 -2.61
C LEU A 160 17.51 7.10 -2.63
N ASP A 161 18.37 7.24 -3.64
CA ASP A 161 19.24 8.42 -3.81
C ASP A 161 18.44 9.73 -3.98
N GLN A 162 17.21 9.62 -4.49
CA GLN A 162 16.31 10.75 -4.68
C GLN A 162 15.42 11.05 -3.48
N LEU A 163 15.38 10.16 -2.49
CA LEU A 163 14.54 10.32 -1.31
C LEU A 163 15.04 11.50 -0.49
N LYS A 164 14.22 12.53 -0.39
CA LYS A 164 14.51 13.76 0.35
C LYS A 164 13.46 14.01 1.40
N PHE A 165 13.92 14.43 2.56
CA PHE A 165 13.06 14.94 3.62
C PHE A 165 13.15 16.46 3.72
N THR A 166 11.98 17.08 3.79
CA THR A 166 11.83 18.51 4.03
C THR A 166 10.95 18.68 5.26
N GLY A 167 11.46 19.33 6.30
CA GLY A 167 10.79 19.56 7.57
C GLY A 167 11.83 19.85 8.65
N GLU A 168 11.45 20.62 9.67
CA GLU A 168 12.34 20.96 10.79
C GLU A 168 12.10 20.05 12.00
N CYS A 169 10.89 19.46 12.12
CA CYS A 169 10.62 18.42 13.10
C CYS A 169 9.73 17.28 12.59
N TYR A 170 9.61 16.22 13.39
CA TYR A 170 8.94 14.96 13.01
C TYR A 170 7.48 15.16 12.57
N SER A 171 6.78 16.19 13.07
CA SER A 171 5.38 16.50 12.75
C SER A 171 5.14 17.10 11.36
N ASP A 172 6.17 17.71 10.77
CA ASP A 172 6.15 18.50 9.53
C ASP A 172 7.05 17.87 8.46
N LEU A 173 7.53 16.66 8.75
CA LEU A 173 8.30 15.83 7.84
C LEU A 173 7.49 15.52 6.56
N SER A 174 7.94 16.07 5.45
CA SER A 174 7.47 15.75 4.11
C SER A 174 8.53 14.96 3.36
N ILE A 175 8.09 13.87 2.74
CA ILE A 175 8.92 13.02 1.89
C ILE A 175 8.69 13.44 0.45
N SER A 176 9.78 13.72 -0.26
CA SER A 176 9.78 13.94 -1.70
C SER A 176 10.75 12.96 -2.35
N CYS A 177 10.32 12.36 -3.45
CA CYS A 177 11.18 11.57 -4.31
C CYS A 177 10.63 11.74 -5.72
N THR A 178 11.40 12.38 -6.58
CA THR A 178 10.96 12.72 -7.94
C THR A 178 10.65 11.46 -8.75
N GLY A 179 11.43 10.39 -8.57
CA GLY A 179 11.15 9.11 -9.21
C GLY A 179 9.85 8.46 -8.70
N LEU A 180 9.55 8.52 -7.39
CA LEU A 180 8.25 8.06 -6.88
C LEU A 180 7.09 8.89 -7.43
N GLU A 181 7.29 10.21 -7.58
CA GLU A 181 6.31 11.12 -8.19
C GLU A 181 6.02 10.79 -9.66
N GLN A 182 6.97 10.18 -10.37
CA GLN A 182 6.76 9.69 -11.74
C GLN A 182 6.03 8.34 -11.78
N LEU A 183 6.17 7.50 -10.74
CA LEU A 183 5.46 6.23 -10.62
C LEU A 183 4.01 6.40 -10.14
N LEU A 184 3.72 7.43 -9.36
CA LEU A 184 2.40 7.73 -8.81
C LEU A 184 1.29 7.80 -9.87
N PRO A 185 1.44 8.54 -11.00
CA PRO A 185 0.44 8.55 -12.06
C PRO A 185 0.16 7.18 -12.68
N LEU A 186 1.21 6.35 -12.86
CA LEU A 186 1.06 4.99 -13.38
C LEU A 186 0.26 4.13 -12.41
N PHE A 187 0.59 4.19 -11.12
CA PHE A 187 -0.18 3.50 -10.09
C PHE A 187 -1.64 3.96 -10.11
N VAL A 188 -1.90 5.27 -10.05
CA VAL A 188 -3.26 5.81 -10.05
C VAL A 188 -4.04 5.42 -11.31
N GLN A 189 -3.39 5.34 -12.48
CA GLN A 189 -4.02 4.92 -13.73
C GLN A 189 -4.43 3.45 -13.70
N GLU A 190 -3.54 2.54 -13.28
CA GLU A 190 -3.86 1.12 -13.17
C GLU A 190 -4.98 0.88 -12.16
N MET A 191 -4.92 1.59 -11.04
CA MET A 191 -5.91 1.48 -9.97
C MET A 191 -7.26 2.08 -10.33
N ARG A 192 -7.28 3.15 -11.13
CA ARG A 192 -8.52 3.74 -11.64
C ARG A 192 -9.27 2.77 -12.55
N GLY A 193 -8.57 2.05 -13.44
CA GLY A 193 -9.22 1.05 -14.28
C GLY A 193 -9.94 -0.01 -13.46
N VAL A 194 -9.24 -0.59 -12.47
CA VAL A 194 -9.82 -1.60 -11.57
C VAL A 194 -10.98 -1.04 -10.74
N LEU A 195 -10.83 0.17 -10.20
CA LEU A 195 -11.86 0.79 -9.38
C LEU A 195 -13.09 1.21 -10.19
N ASP A 196 -12.91 1.78 -11.39
CA ASP A 196 -14.00 2.21 -12.26
C ASP A 196 -14.76 0.99 -12.80
N ASP A 197 -14.08 -0.10 -13.17
CA ASP A 197 -14.72 -1.34 -13.62
C ASP A 197 -15.60 -1.93 -12.51
N VAL A 198 -15.07 -2.02 -11.28
CA VAL A 198 -15.84 -2.46 -10.12
C VAL A 198 -16.99 -1.50 -9.85
N ILE A 199 -16.76 -0.19 -9.71
CA ILE A 199 -17.84 0.78 -9.44
C ILE A 199 -18.93 0.73 -10.52
N ASN A 200 -18.59 0.56 -11.79
CA ASN A 200 -19.56 0.48 -12.88
C ASN A 200 -20.37 -0.82 -12.85
N GLU A 201 -19.75 -1.97 -12.58
CA GLU A 201 -20.48 -3.23 -12.32
C GLU A 201 -21.45 -3.08 -11.15
N LEU A 202 -21.06 -2.32 -10.11
CA LEU A 202 -21.92 -2.05 -8.95
C LEU A 202 -23.12 -1.14 -9.23
N HIS A 203 -23.05 -0.25 -10.23
CA HIS A 203 -24.20 0.59 -10.60
C HIS A 203 -25.17 -0.12 -11.57
N LEU A 204 -24.73 -1.19 -12.25
CA LEU A 204 -25.59 -2.00 -13.11
C LEU A 204 -26.48 -2.96 -12.32
N GLU A 205 -26.07 -3.38 -11.12
CA GLU A 205 -26.86 -4.27 -10.25
C GLU A 205 -27.91 -3.54 -9.39
N GLU A 206 -27.87 -2.20 -9.30
CA GLU A 206 -28.87 -1.40 -8.56
C GLU A 206 -30.14 -1.06 -9.39
N GLU A 207 -30.16 -1.39 -10.70
CA GLU A 207 -31.28 -1.11 -11.61
C GLU A 207 -32.14 -2.32 -12.04
N GLU A 208 -31.89 -3.54 -11.53
CA GLU A 208 -32.73 -4.75 -11.79
C GLU A 208 -33.62 -5.16 -10.60
#